data_AF-A0A9X1KUI9-F1
#
_entry.id   AF-A0A9X1KUI9-F1
#
_cell.length_a   1.000
_cell.length_b   1.000
_cell.length_c   1.000
_cell.angle_alpha   90.00
_cell.angle_beta   90.00
_cell.angle_gamma   90.00
#
_symmetry.space_group_name_H-M   'P 1'
#
loop_
_entity.id
_entity.type
_entity.pdbx_description
1 polymer ?
#
loop_
_entity_poly.entity_id
_entity_poly.type
_entity_poly.pdbx_seq_one_letter_code
_entity_poly.pdbx_strand_id
1 'polypeptide(L)'
;HHPEYWELDFMLKNKYYKEYESMVRSILNAINFMEKLLPTELVTLKQVDMYTSHEALNLYYESAQTRQVPHTPGWYNLTTHLPWIGNRTRNPEEAHIEYFRGIRNPVGIKVGGKVDVYEIIRILERLNPDNEEGKIVLITRYGRDKVTDQLPDLIRAVQDNGRHVVWSCDPMHGNTFTSSTNYKTRDFEDILEEIKQTFMIHREMRTILGGVHLELTGDNVTECVGGAKGLNENGLSRNYKSYCDPRLNYEQSLEMAFLIAKEWKYRNGHT
;
A
#
# COMPACT_ATOMS: atom_id res chain seq x y z
N HIS A 1 -18.92 -11.98 -7.51
CA HIS A 1 -17.47 -12.27 -7.45
C HIS A 1 -17.26 -13.76 -7.67
N HIS A 2 -16.23 -14.16 -8.41
CA HIS A 2 -15.93 -15.56 -8.72
C HIS A 2 -14.53 -15.96 -8.25
N PRO A 3 -14.29 -16.16 -6.93
CA PRO A 3 -13.01 -16.64 -6.41
C PRO A 3 -12.56 -17.98 -7.03
N GLU A 4 -13.50 -18.77 -7.54
CA GLU A 4 -13.27 -20.02 -8.26
C GLU A 4 -12.50 -19.84 -9.58
N TYR A 5 -12.42 -18.63 -10.13
CA TYR A 5 -11.66 -18.34 -11.35
C TYR A 5 -10.23 -17.87 -11.07
N TRP A 6 -9.81 -17.78 -9.81
CA TRP A 6 -8.42 -17.54 -9.52
C TRP A 6 -7.60 -18.79 -9.88
N GLU A 7 -6.57 -18.61 -10.70
CA GLU A 7 -5.60 -19.68 -11.00
C GLU A 7 -4.68 -19.88 -9.79
N LEU A 8 -4.86 -20.97 -9.04
CA LEU A 8 -4.23 -21.18 -7.72
C LEU A 8 -3.23 -22.32 -7.66
N ASP A 9 -2.99 -22.98 -8.79
CA ASP A 9 -2.10 -24.13 -8.89
C ASP A 9 -0.68 -23.82 -8.41
N PHE A 10 -0.26 -22.55 -8.50
CA PHE A 10 1.04 -22.09 -8.02
C PHE A 10 1.22 -22.19 -6.51
N MET A 11 0.12 -22.22 -5.73
CA MET A 11 0.15 -22.32 -4.27
C MET A 11 0.19 -23.77 -3.77
N LEU A 12 -0.06 -24.79 -4.60
CA LEU A 12 -0.23 -26.19 -4.15
C LEU A 12 0.94 -26.73 -3.32
N LYS A 13 2.17 -26.25 -3.59
CA LYS A 13 3.40 -26.65 -2.89
C LYS A 13 3.80 -25.68 -1.79
N ASN A 14 3.06 -24.60 -1.59
CA ASN A 14 3.34 -23.60 -0.57
C ASN A 14 2.90 -24.11 0.82
N LYS A 15 3.70 -23.85 1.85
CA LYS A 15 3.38 -24.23 3.24
C LYS A 15 2.06 -23.64 3.75
N TYR A 16 1.61 -22.51 3.19
CA TYR A 16 0.37 -21.84 3.56
C TYR A 16 -0.86 -22.32 2.77
N TYR A 17 -0.72 -23.28 1.85
CA TYR A 17 -1.80 -23.72 0.96
C TYR A 17 -3.08 -24.12 1.72
N LYS A 18 -2.97 -24.86 2.82
CA LYS A 18 -4.15 -25.30 3.60
C LYS A 18 -4.91 -24.13 4.22
N GLU A 19 -4.20 -23.12 4.71
CA GLU A 19 -4.81 -21.93 5.31
C GLU A 19 -5.48 -21.08 4.22
N TYR A 20 -4.81 -20.94 3.07
CA TYR A 20 -5.32 -20.31 1.86
C TYR A 20 -6.64 -20.97 1.42
N GLU A 21 -6.63 -22.30 1.25
CA GLU A 21 -7.79 -23.09 0.80
C GLU A 21 -8.97 -22.93 1.77
N SER A 22 -8.68 -22.93 3.08
CA SER A 22 -9.68 -22.68 4.10
C SER A 22 -10.29 -21.27 3.99
N MET A 23 -9.49 -20.24 3.68
CA MET A 23 -9.99 -18.88 3.53
C MET A 23 -10.87 -18.74 2.28
N VAL A 24 -10.44 -19.28 1.14
CA VAL A 24 -11.26 -19.28 -0.09
C VAL A 24 -12.57 -20.03 0.14
N ARG A 25 -12.51 -21.20 0.77
CA ARG A 25 -13.72 -21.96 1.12
C ARG A 25 -14.65 -21.17 2.05
N SER A 26 -14.11 -20.42 3.01
CA SER A 26 -14.90 -19.55 3.88
C SER A 26 -15.59 -18.43 3.09
N ILE A 27 -14.89 -17.81 2.14
CA ILE A 27 -15.46 -16.76 1.28
C ILE A 27 -16.59 -17.34 0.41
N LEU A 28 -16.35 -18.48 -0.25
CA LEU A 28 -17.36 -19.16 -1.06
C LEU A 28 -18.58 -19.57 -0.23
N ASN A 29 -18.38 -20.07 0.99
CA ASN A 29 -19.47 -20.42 1.89
C ASN A 29 -20.29 -19.19 2.29
N ALA A 30 -19.64 -18.05 2.56
CA ALA A 30 -20.33 -16.81 2.90
C ALA A 30 -21.15 -16.27 1.70
N ILE A 31 -20.59 -16.31 0.49
CA ILE A 31 -21.29 -15.93 -0.75
C ILE A 31 -22.51 -16.83 -0.96
N ASN A 32 -22.32 -18.16 -0.93
CA ASN A 32 -23.41 -19.14 -1.09
C ASN A 32 -24.50 -18.99 -0.03
N PHE A 33 -24.12 -18.64 1.21
CA PHE A 33 -25.08 -18.40 2.29
C PHE A 33 -25.92 -17.15 2.02
N MET A 34 -25.30 -16.04 1.60
CA MET A 34 -26.02 -14.81 1.25
C MET A 34 -26.95 -15.02 0.07
N GLU A 35 -26.51 -15.71 -0.99
CA GLU A 35 -27.32 -16.02 -2.16
C GLU A 35 -28.55 -16.89 -1.84
N LYS A 36 -28.42 -17.82 -0.88
CA LYS A 36 -29.54 -18.67 -0.45
C LYS A 36 -30.56 -17.97 0.44
N LEU A 37 -30.14 -16.97 1.22
CA LEU A 37 -31.03 -16.25 2.13
C LEU A 37 -31.76 -15.07 1.48
N LEU A 38 -31.22 -14.52 0.40
CA LEU A 38 -31.73 -13.29 -0.18
C LEU A 38 -32.61 -13.59 -1.39
N PRO A 39 -33.86 -13.07 -1.43
CA PRO A 39 -34.81 -13.33 -2.50
C PRO A 39 -34.46 -12.63 -3.83
N THR A 40 -33.49 -11.71 -3.81
CA THR A 40 -33.01 -10.95 -4.96
C THR A 40 -31.49 -10.87 -4.95
N GLU A 41 -30.89 -10.89 -6.14
CA GLU A 41 -29.46 -10.67 -6.32
C GLU A 41 -29.01 -9.33 -5.72
N LEU A 42 -28.06 -9.36 -4.79
CA LEU A 42 -27.45 -8.15 -4.26
C LEU A 42 -26.53 -7.53 -5.31
N VAL A 43 -26.97 -6.43 -5.93
CA VAL A 43 -26.16 -5.62 -6.85
C VAL A 43 -24.88 -5.13 -6.15
N THR A 44 -24.93 -4.87 -4.84
CA THR A 44 -23.76 -4.50 -4.02
C THR A 44 -22.68 -5.57 -3.93
N LEU A 45 -22.99 -6.86 -4.16
CA LEU A 45 -21.98 -7.93 -4.25
C LEU A 45 -21.33 -8.03 -5.63
N LYS A 46 -21.74 -7.19 -6.59
CA LYS A 46 -21.23 -7.18 -7.97
C LYS A 46 -20.47 -5.90 -8.32
N GLN A 47 -20.49 -4.89 -7.45
CA GLN A 47 -19.82 -3.61 -7.68
C GLN A 47 -18.75 -3.38 -6.63
N VAL A 48 -17.60 -2.88 -7.08
CA VAL A 48 -16.49 -2.46 -6.22
C VAL A 48 -16.14 -1.04 -6.61
N ASP A 49 -16.03 -0.16 -5.62
CA ASP A 49 -15.49 1.17 -5.84
C ASP A 49 -13.98 1.08 -6.04
N MET A 50 -13.52 1.51 -7.21
CA MET A 50 -12.10 1.60 -7.52
C MET A 50 -11.69 3.07 -7.64
N TYR A 51 -10.70 3.45 -6.84
CA TYR A 51 -10.12 4.78 -6.83
C TYR A 51 -8.75 4.76 -7.51
N THR A 52 -8.36 5.92 -8.02
CA THR A 52 -7.07 6.14 -8.68
C THR A 52 -6.15 6.98 -7.82
N SER A 53 -4.85 6.71 -7.91
CA SER A 53 -3.79 7.45 -7.21
C SER A 53 -2.52 7.51 -8.07
N HIS A 54 -1.77 8.60 -8.00
CA HIS A 54 -0.40 8.68 -8.55
C HIS A 54 0.45 9.71 -7.79
N GLU A 55 1.77 9.66 -7.97
CA GLU A 55 2.66 10.71 -7.48
C GLU A 55 2.43 11.98 -8.27
N ALA A 56 1.99 13.04 -7.61
CA ALA A 56 1.76 14.34 -8.25
C ALA A 56 3.10 15.06 -8.46
N LEU A 57 3.93 14.50 -9.34
CA LEU A 57 5.32 14.91 -9.55
C LEU A 57 5.42 16.10 -10.51
N ASN A 58 4.72 16.04 -11.64
CA ASN A 58 4.75 17.09 -12.67
C ASN A 58 3.68 18.15 -12.39
N LEU A 59 4.04 19.18 -11.63
CA LEU A 59 3.08 20.20 -11.19
C LEU A 59 2.40 20.98 -12.32
N TYR A 60 2.99 21.05 -13.53
CA TYR A 60 2.28 21.63 -14.69
C TYR A 60 1.11 20.77 -15.13
N TYR A 61 1.28 19.45 -15.14
CA TYR A 61 0.20 18.51 -15.44
C TYR A 61 -0.90 18.55 -14.37
N GLU A 62 -0.50 18.55 -13.09
CA GLU A 62 -1.44 18.54 -11.96
C GLU A 62 -2.24 19.85 -11.88
N SER A 63 -1.56 21.00 -11.94
CA SER A 63 -2.22 22.31 -11.92
C SER A 63 -3.15 22.51 -13.11
N ALA A 64 -2.77 22.01 -14.30
CA ALA A 64 -3.60 22.10 -15.50
C ALA A 64 -4.95 21.40 -15.36
N GLN A 65 -5.11 20.42 -14.48
CA GLN A 65 -6.40 19.73 -14.22
C GLN A 65 -6.99 20.05 -12.83
N THR A 66 -6.41 21.00 -12.10
CA THR A 66 -6.95 21.42 -10.81
C THR A 66 -8.15 22.34 -11.02
N ARG A 67 -9.31 22.01 -10.44
CA ARG A 67 -10.58 22.72 -10.66
C ARG A 67 -11.39 22.84 -9.37
N GLN A 68 -12.25 23.84 -9.33
CA GLN A 68 -13.38 23.82 -8.40
C GLN A 68 -14.49 22.93 -8.98
N VAL A 69 -15.18 22.19 -8.13
CA VAL A 69 -16.27 21.30 -8.55
C VAL A 69 -17.61 21.82 -8.02
N PRO A 70 -18.74 21.53 -8.70
CA PRO A 70 -20.06 21.95 -8.23
C PRO A 70 -20.35 21.39 -6.83
N HIS A 71 -21.02 22.20 -6.01
CA HIS A 71 -21.53 21.83 -4.68
C HIS A 71 -20.48 21.47 -3.60
N THR A 72 -19.18 21.55 -3.89
CA THR A 72 -18.12 21.30 -2.91
C THR A 72 -17.08 22.43 -2.94
N PRO A 73 -16.86 23.15 -1.82
CA PRO A 73 -15.92 24.27 -1.80
C PRO A 73 -14.46 23.82 -1.91
N GLY A 74 -13.64 24.67 -2.52
CA GLY A 74 -12.19 24.47 -2.64
C GLY A 74 -11.75 23.93 -3.99
N TRP A 75 -10.44 23.69 -4.11
CA TRP A 75 -9.81 23.20 -5.32
C TRP A 75 -9.53 21.71 -5.21
N TYR A 76 -9.79 20.97 -6.28
CA TYR A 76 -9.53 19.55 -6.39
C TYR A 76 -8.58 19.31 -7.54
N ASN A 77 -7.54 18.52 -7.30
CA ASN A 77 -6.77 17.93 -8.36
C ASN A 77 -7.62 16.80 -8.99
N LEU A 78 -8.13 17.02 -10.21
CA LEU A 78 -9.00 16.05 -10.89
C LEU A 78 -8.22 15.03 -11.73
N THR A 79 -6.88 15.02 -11.67
CA THR A 79 -6.09 13.96 -12.32
C THR A 79 -6.26 12.61 -11.62
N THR A 80 -6.62 12.60 -10.32
CA THR A 80 -6.67 11.39 -9.50
C THR A 80 -7.44 11.61 -8.19
N HIS A 81 -7.85 10.53 -7.53
CA HIS A 81 -8.61 10.63 -6.28
C HIS A 81 -7.67 10.89 -5.09
N LEU A 82 -6.54 10.18 -5.03
CA LEU A 82 -5.52 10.26 -3.98
C LEU A 82 -4.14 10.58 -4.59
N PRO A 83 -3.78 11.85 -4.81
CA PRO A 83 -2.42 12.20 -5.19
C PRO A 83 -1.46 12.01 -3.99
N TRP A 84 -0.20 11.66 -4.25
CA TRP A 84 0.82 11.63 -3.19
C TRP A 84 2.07 12.44 -3.50
N ILE A 85 2.75 12.86 -2.43
CA ILE A 85 4.06 13.51 -2.45
C ILE A 85 5.15 12.45 -2.26
N GLY A 86 6.12 12.42 -3.16
CA GLY A 86 7.23 11.48 -3.13
C GLY A 86 8.24 11.77 -2.01
N ASN A 87 9.06 10.78 -1.67
CA ASN A 87 10.04 10.93 -0.59
C ASN A 87 11.14 11.96 -0.89
N ARG A 88 11.30 12.35 -2.16
CA ARG A 88 12.31 13.31 -2.65
C ARG A 88 11.75 14.71 -2.92
N THR A 89 10.43 14.87 -2.85
CA THR A 89 9.70 16.09 -3.20
C THR A 89 8.87 16.62 -2.04
N ARG A 90 9.18 16.16 -0.81
CA ARG A 90 8.42 16.48 0.42
C ARG A 90 9.07 17.55 1.29
N ASN A 91 9.97 18.36 0.75
CA ASN A 91 10.56 19.46 1.50
C ASN A 91 9.46 20.48 1.88
N PRO A 92 9.26 20.82 3.16
CA PRO A 92 8.17 21.69 3.64
C PRO A 92 8.04 23.04 2.93
N GLU A 93 9.13 23.57 2.38
CA GLU A 93 9.19 24.90 1.76
C GLU A 93 9.22 24.86 0.22
N GLU A 94 9.02 23.68 -0.39
CA GLU A 94 9.06 23.51 -1.84
C GLU A 94 7.67 23.45 -2.49
N ALA A 95 7.68 23.53 -3.83
CA ALA A 95 6.49 23.70 -4.66
C ALA A 95 5.44 22.59 -4.49
N HIS A 96 5.84 21.34 -4.27
CA HIS A 96 4.89 20.24 -4.06
C HIS A 96 4.08 20.43 -2.79
N ILE A 97 4.71 20.84 -1.68
CA ILE A 97 3.99 21.09 -0.42
C ILE A 97 3.04 22.28 -0.59
N GLU A 98 3.46 23.35 -1.28
CA GLU A 98 2.58 24.50 -1.53
C GLU A 98 1.40 24.13 -2.44
N TYR A 99 1.62 23.34 -3.48
CA TYR A 99 0.54 22.85 -4.34
C TYR A 99 -0.45 21.99 -3.55
N PHE A 100 0.04 21.03 -2.75
CA PHE A 100 -0.80 20.15 -1.95
C PHE A 100 -1.58 20.87 -0.84
N ARG A 101 -1.02 21.95 -0.30
CA ARG A 101 -1.71 22.82 0.68
C ARG A 101 -3.00 23.41 0.10
N GLY A 102 -3.04 23.63 -1.22
CA GLY A 102 -4.17 24.25 -1.92
C GLY A 102 -5.30 23.29 -2.32
N ILE A 103 -5.07 21.97 -2.28
CA ILE A 103 -6.06 20.98 -2.77
C ILE A 103 -6.84 20.28 -1.65
N ARG A 104 -8.10 19.95 -1.95
CA ARG A 104 -9.04 19.32 -1.02
C ARG A 104 -9.02 17.79 -1.07
N ASN A 105 -8.42 17.16 -2.09
CA ASN A 105 -8.23 15.69 -2.16
C ASN A 105 -7.64 15.14 -0.85
N PRO A 106 -7.91 13.89 -0.45
CA PRO A 106 -7.02 13.19 0.48
C PRO A 106 -5.62 13.14 -0.15
N VAL A 107 -4.57 13.18 0.68
CA VAL A 107 -3.20 13.27 0.17
C VAL A 107 -2.30 12.23 0.82
N GLY A 108 -1.52 11.55 -0.02
CA GLY A 108 -0.47 10.63 0.43
C GLY A 108 0.87 11.35 0.63
N ILE A 109 1.67 10.90 1.59
CA ILE A 109 3.03 11.41 1.81
C ILE A 109 3.96 10.23 2.03
N LYS A 110 4.92 10.03 1.12
CA LYS A 110 5.92 8.97 1.25
C LYS A 110 6.95 9.36 2.31
N VAL A 111 7.17 8.50 3.30
CA VAL A 111 8.17 8.70 4.36
C VAL A 111 9.10 7.51 4.42
N GLY A 112 10.40 7.73 4.20
CA GLY A 112 11.39 6.68 4.38
C GLY A 112 12.81 7.20 4.44
N GLY A 113 13.71 6.32 4.90
CA GLY A 113 15.06 6.71 5.32
C GLY A 113 15.05 7.45 6.64
N LYS A 114 16.24 7.90 7.09
CA LYS A 114 16.35 8.69 8.31
C LYS A 114 15.77 10.09 8.06
N VAL A 115 14.63 10.37 8.69
CA VAL A 115 13.91 11.65 8.56
C VAL A 115 13.86 12.34 9.91
N ASP A 116 13.97 13.66 9.92
CA ASP A 116 13.62 14.46 11.08
C ASP A 116 12.10 14.40 11.28
N VAL A 117 11.64 13.76 12.37
CA VAL A 117 10.20 13.65 12.66
C VAL A 117 9.52 15.01 12.77
N TYR A 118 10.23 16.05 13.21
CA TYR A 118 9.67 17.41 13.27
C TYR A 118 9.41 18.00 11.89
N GLU A 119 10.18 17.61 10.87
CA GLU A 119 9.89 17.96 9.48
C GLU A 119 8.55 17.37 9.03
N ILE A 120 8.28 16.09 9.38
CA ILE A 120 7.00 15.46 9.06
C ILE A 120 5.85 16.16 9.79
N ILE A 121 6.01 16.49 11.08
CA ILE A 121 4.97 17.22 11.82
C ILE A 121 4.65 18.58 11.17
N ARG A 122 5.67 19.36 10.78
CA ARG A 122 5.46 20.63 10.06
C ARG A 122 4.69 20.44 8.75
N ILE A 123 4.98 19.37 8.01
CA ILE A 123 4.23 19.03 6.79
C ILE A 123 2.78 18.71 7.13
N LEU A 124 2.54 17.90 8.16
CA LEU A 124 1.18 17.55 8.59
C LEU A 124 0.37 18.79 8.97
N GLU A 125 0.96 19.72 9.73
CA GLU A 125 0.32 20.98 10.11
C GLU A 125 0.01 21.85 8.90
N ARG A 126 0.94 21.92 7.93
CA ARG A 126 0.75 22.71 6.71
C ARG A 126 -0.32 22.13 5.79
N LEU A 127 -0.39 20.81 5.63
CA LEU A 127 -1.30 20.15 4.69
C LEU A 127 -2.68 19.80 5.28
N ASN A 128 -2.79 19.72 6.61
CA ASN A 128 -4.03 19.39 7.30
C ASN A 128 -4.24 20.29 8.53
N PRO A 129 -4.30 21.62 8.39
CA PRO A 129 -4.33 22.55 9.53
C PRO A 129 -5.50 22.28 10.49
N ASP A 130 -6.66 21.88 9.97
CA ASP A 130 -7.86 21.56 10.74
C ASP A 130 -7.84 20.15 11.37
N ASN A 131 -6.77 19.38 11.13
CA ASN A 131 -6.58 18.02 11.61
C ASN A 131 -7.73 17.07 11.20
N GLU A 132 -8.25 17.22 9.98
CA GLU A 132 -9.34 16.40 9.43
C GLU A 132 -8.91 14.92 9.36
N GLU A 133 -9.71 14.02 9.94
CA GLU A 133 -9.47 12.58 9.87
C GLU A 133 -9.53 12.07 8.42
N GLY A 134 -8.62 11.18 8.04
CA GLY A 134 -8.58 10.63 6.68
C GLY A 134 -7.99 11.56 5.61
N LYS A 135 -7.73 12.83 5.92
CA LYS A 135 -7.12 13.79 4.97
C LYS A 135 -5.70 13.41 4.56
N ILE A 136 -4.90 12.90 5.49
CA ILE A 136 -3.51 12.55 5.26
C ILE A 136 -3.31 11.04 5.36
N VAL A 137 -2.64 10.47 4.37
CA VAL A 137 -2.11 9.10 4.39
C VAL A 137 -0.58 9.15 4.49
N LEU A 138 -0.01 8.72 5.61
CA LEU A 138 1.44 8.54 5.73
C LEU A 138 1.83 7.17 5.16
N ILE A 139 2.60 7.18 4.08
CA ILE A 139 3.03 5.99 3.35
C ILE A 139 4.49 5.68 3.72
N THR A 140 4.71 4.83 4.72
CA THR A 140 6.03 4.54 5.27
C THR A 140 6.75 3.45 4.48
N ARG A 141 8.01 3.68 4.10
CA ARG A 141 8.83 2.80 3.23
C ARG A 141 10.25 2.65 3.74
N TYR A 142 10.42 2.01 4.90
CA TYR A 142 11.67 1.99 5.62
C TYR A 142 12.61 0.87 5.17
N GLY A 143 12.05 -0.24 4.69
CA GLY A 143 12.77 -1.49 4.50
C GLY A 143 12.71 -2.34 5.77
N ARG A 144 12.71 -3.67 5.59
CA ARG A 144 12.62 -4.64 6.68
C ARG A 144 13.72 -4.50 7.75
N ASP A 145 14.91 -4.03 7.36
CA ASP A 145 16.04 -3.90 8.29
C ASP A 145 15.95 -2.63 9.16
N LYS A 146 15.03 -1.71 8.85
CA LYS A 146 15.00 -0.36 9.45
C LYS A 146 13.66 0.00 10.05
N VAL A 147 12.58 -0.69 9.66
CA VAL A 147 11.22 -0.33 10.08
C VAL A 147 11.04 -0.41 11.59
N THR A 148 11.62 -1.41 12.26
CA THR A 148 11.56 -1.56 13.73
C THR A 148 12.20 -0.42 14.49
N ASP A 149 13.21 0.22 13.90
CA ASP A 149 13.95 1.28 14.55
C ASP A 149 13.33 2.66 14.26
N GLN A 150 12.80 2.85 13.04
CA GLN A 150 12.41 4.19 12.56
C GLN A 150 10.92 4.47 12.67
N LEU A 151 10.05 3.48 12.42
CA LEU A 151 8.61 3.69 12.46
C LEU A 151 8.11 4.09 13.86
N PRO A 152 8.60 3.51 14.97
CA PRO A 152 8.10 3.87 16.29
C PRO A 152 8.32 5.33 16.68
N ASP A 153 9.45 5.93 16.29
CA ASP A 153 9.72 7.35 16.54
C ASP A 153 8.73 8.25 15.80
N LEU A 154 8.41 7.92 14.56
CA LEU A 154 7.43 8.68 13.78
C LEU A 154 6.02 8.55 14.36
N ILE A 155 5.59 7.34 14.74
CA ILE A 155 4.28 7.14 15.34
C ILE A 155 4.15 7.92 16.65
N ARG A 156 5.18 7.88 17.53
CA ARG A 156 5.20 8.68 18.76
C ARG A 156 5.06 10.16 18.48
N ALA A 157 5.87 10.70 17.55
CA ALA A 157 5.80 12.11 17.19
C ALA A 157 4.41 12.52 16.69
N VAL A 158 3.76 11.69 15.86
CA VAL A 158 2.39 11.94 15.37
C VAL A 158 1.38 11.93 16.52
N GLN A 159 1.48 10.97 17.45
CA GLN A 159 0.60 10.87 18.62
C GLN A 159 0.80 12.04 19.60
N ASP A 160 2.06 12.37 19.92
CA ASP A 160 2.42 13.44 20.86
C ASP A 160 1.97 14.82 20.37
N ASN A 161 1.92 15.02 19.05
CA ASN A 161 1.40 16.23 18.42
C ASN A 161 -0.10 16.14 18.08
N GLY A 162 -0.80 15.09 18.52
CA GLY A 162 -2.25 14.92 18.34
C GLY A 162 -2.71 14.90 16.88
N ARG A 163 -1.86 14.47 15.94
CA ARG A 163 -2.14 14.54 14.50
C ARG A 163 -2.91 13.31 14.03
N HIS A 164 -3.98 13.51 13.25
CA HIS A 164 -4.77 12.44 12.64
C HIS A 164 -4.22 12.08 11.25
N VAL A 165 -3.84 10.81 11.08
CA VAL A 165 -3.32 10.27 9.83
C VAL A 165 -3.81 8.83 9.63
N VAL A 166 -3.91 8.43 8.36
CA VAL A 166 -4.03 7.02 7.97
C VAL A 166 -2.63 6.48 7.73
N TRP A 167 -2.28 5.37 8.38
CA TRP A 167 -0.98 4.71 8.17
C TRP A 167 -1.06 3.73 7.01
N SER A 168 -0.10 3.79 6.10
CA SER A 168 0.07 2.83 5.01
C SER A 168 1.51 2.35 4.94
N CYS A 169 1.73 1.06 4.77
CA CYS A 169 3.04 0.48 4.56
C CYS A 169 3.34 0.41 3.06
N ASP A 170 4.46 0.95 2.59
CA ASP A 170 5.05 0.70 1.28
C ASP A 170 6.31 -0.16 1.48
N PRO A 171 6.16 -1.49 1.48
CA PRO A 171 7.25 -2.44 1.73
C PRO A 171 8.11 -2.67 0.49
N MET A 172 7.93 -1.89 -0.58
CA MET A 172 8.55 -2.14 -1.87
C MET A 172 9.83 -1.32 -2.01
N HIS A 173 9.68 0.00 -1.88
CA HIS A 173 10.74 0.95 -2.20
C HIS A 173 11.87 0.98 -1.17
N GLY A 174 11.66 0.44 0.03
CA GLY A 174 12.68 0.28 1.07
C GLY A 174 13.55 -0.98 0.89
N ASN A 175 13.04 -2.02 0.22
CA ASN A 175 13.65 -3.35 0.11
C ASN A 175 14.25 -3.63 -1.27
N THR A 176 14.63 -2.58 -2.00
CA THR A 176 15.18 -2.76 -3.34
C THR A 176 16.70 -2.91 -3.31
N PHE A 177 17.20 -3.92 -4.02
CA PHE A 177 18.64 -4.18 -4.16
C PHE A 177 19.01 -4.50 -5.61
N THR A 178 20.31 -4.51 -5.90
CA THR A 178 20.85 -4.95 -7.21
C THR A 178 21.32 -6.39 -7.09
N SER A 179 20.74 -7.28 -7.88
CA SER A 179 21.09 -8.70 -7.95
C SER A 179 22.48 -8.94 -8.56
N SER A 180 22.99 -10.17 -8.40
CA SER A 180 24.24 -10.64 -9.03
C SER A 180 24.21 -10.60 -10.55
N THR A 181 23.02 -10.60 -11.16
CA THR A 181 22.80 -10.49 -12.61
C THR A 181 22.59 -9.04 -13.08
N ASN A 182 22.88 -8.05 -12.23
CA ASN A 182 22.73 -6.61 -12.48
C ASN A 182 21.30 -6.11 -12.73
N TYR A 183 20.28 -6.91 -12.40
CA TYR A 183 18.90 -6.44 -12.35
C TYR A 183 18.60 -5.81 -10.99
N LYS A 184 17.93 -4.68 -10.99
CA LYS A 184 17.25 -4.16 -9.80
C LYS A 184 16.13 -5.14 -9.46
N THR A 185 16.09 -5.65 -8.24
CA THR A 185 15.05 -6.60 -7.82
C THR A 185 14.66 -6.35 -6.36
N ARG A 186 13.63 -7.04 -5.90
CA ARG A 186 13.17 -7.06 -4.51
C ARG A 186 12.93 -8.51 -4.13
N ASP A 187 13.18 -8.81 -2.87
CA ASP A 187 12.94 -10.14 -2.32
C ASP A 187 11.52 -10.18 -1.70
N PHE A 188 10.73 -11.18 -2.11
CA PHE A 188 9.35 -11.33 -1.66
C PHE A 188 9.24 -11.49 -0.15
N GLU A 189 10.15 -12.25 0.47
CA GLU A 189 10.19 -12.47 1.90
C GLU A 189 10.54 -11.19 2.65
N ASP A 190 11.46 -10.37 2.13
CA ASP A 190 11.80 -9.06 2.70
C ASP A 190 10.61 -8.08 2.64
N ILE A 191 9.86 -8.06 1.52
CA ILE A 191 8.63 -7.27 1.39
C ILE A 191 7.61 -7.71 2.45
N LEU A 192 7.39 -9.02 2.59
CA LEU A 192 6.46 -9.56 3.57
C LEU A 192 6.89 -9.25 5.01
N GLU A 193 8.19 -9.32 5.30
CA GLU A 193 8.72 -9.10 6.63
C GLU A 193 8.53 -7.64 7.08
N GLU A 194 8.72 -6.66 6.20
CA GLU A 194 8.41 -5.26 6.53
C GLU A 194 6.93 -5.06 6.87
N ILE A 195 6.02 -5.70 6.13
CA ILE A 195 4.57 -5.66 6.43
C ILE A 195 4.30 -6.22 7.83
N LYS A 196 4.83 -7.40 8.15
CA LYS A 196 4.62 -8.08 9.44
C LYS A 196 5.12 -7.25 10.60
N GLN A 197 6.34 -6.73 10.48
CA GLN A 197 6.94 -5.86 11.49
C GLN A 197 6.11 -4.58 11.66
N THR A 198 5.63 -3.99 10.57
CA THR A 198 4.75 -2.82 10.61
C THR A 198 3.44 -3.11 11.36
N PHE A 199 2.78 -4.25 11.10
CA PHE A 199 1.60 -4.68 11.88
C PHE A 199 1.91 -4.84 13.37
N MET A 200 3.03 -5.48 13.69
CA MET A 200 3.48 -5.70 15.07
C MET A 200 3.71 -4.37 15.80
N ILE A 201 4.43 -3.44 15.18
CA ILE A 201 4.72 -2.11 15.73
C ILE A 201 3.42 -1.34 15.98
N HIS A 202 2.50 -1.30 15.01
CA HIS A 202 1.21 -0.63 15.21
C HIS A 202 0.41 -1.23 16.37
N ARG A 203 0.43 -2.56 16.54
CA ARG A 203 -0.21 -3.22 17.69
C ARG A 203 0.41 -2.80 19.01
N GLU A 204 1.74 -2.82 19.11
CA GLU A 204 2.47 -2.42 20.32
C GLU A 204 2.23 -0.95 20.69
N MET A 205 2.16 -0.09 19.67
CA MET A 205 1.92 1.34 19.81
C MET A 205 0.44 1.72 19.89
N ARG A 206 -0.46 0.73 19.89
CA ARG A 206 -1.92 0.92 19.95
C ARG A 206 -2.45 1.85 18.86
N THR A 207 -1.91 1.72 17.66
CA THR A 207 -2.34 2.41 16.44
C THR A 207 -2.82 1.42 15.39
N ILE A 208 -3.29 1.93 14.27
CA ILE A 208 -3.91 1.13 13.21
C ILE A 208 -3.08 1.28 11.94
N LEU A 209 -2.52 0.17 11.43
CA LEU A 209 -2.12 0.10 10.03
C LEU A 209 -3.40 0.10 9.18
N GLY A 210 -3.59 1.15 8.38
CA GLY A 210 -4.80 1.36 7.57
C GLY A 210 -4.73 0.73 6.18
N GLY A 211 -3.53 0.43 5.67
CA GLY A 211 -3.37 -0.19 4.35
C GLY A 211 -1.93 -0.53 3.98
N VAL A 212 -1.78 -1.07 2.78
CA VAL A 212 -0.48 -1.40 2.16
C VAL A 212 -0.47 -0.82 0.74
N HIS A 213 0.66 -0.29 0.31
CA HIS A 213 0.89 0.35 -0.98
C HIS A 213 1.94 -0.46 -1.75
N LEU A 214 1.49 -1.26 -2.72
CA LEU A 214 2.32 -2.21 -3.47
C LEU A 214 2.49 -1.79 -4.93
N GLU A 215 3.61 -2.21 -5.52
CA GLU A 215 3.82 -2.14 -6.97
C GLU A 215 3.66 -3.54 -7.57
N LEU A 216 2.63 -3.73 -8.40
CA LEU A 216 2.26 -5.03 -8.94
C LEU A 216 1.77 -4.96 -10.38
N THR A 217 1.73 -6.12 -11.03
CA THR A 217 1.13 -6.30 -12.35
C THR A 217 0.42 -7.65 -12.43
N GLY A 218 -0.66 -7.71 -13.23
CA GLY A 218 -1.34 -8.97 -13.56
C GLY A 218 -0.57 -9.84 -14.56
N ASP A 219 0.53 -9.33 -15.11
CA ASP A 219 1.39 -10.08 -16.02
C ASP A 219 2.27 -11.10 -15.28
N ASN A 220 2.62 -12.20 -15.96
CA ASN A 220 3.60 -13.18 -15.49
C ASN A 220 5.05 -12.70 -15.72
N VAL A 221 5.44 -11.60 -15.06
CA VAL A 221 6.80 -11.03 -15.13
C VAL A 221 7.76 -11.69 -14.13
N THR A 222 9.06 -11.56 -14.39
CA THR A 222 10.13 -12.07 -13.52
C THR A 222 10.94 -10.90 -12.94
N GLU A 223 10.32 -10.10 -12.08
CA GLU A 223 10.90 -8.84 -11.59
C GLU A 223 11.32 -8.87 -10.11
N CYS A 224 10.53 -9.51 -9.23
CA CYS A 224 10.87 -9.73 -7.81
C CYS A 224 11.23 -11.21 -7.57
N VAL A 225 12.30 -11.49 -6.83
CA VAL A 225 12.71 -12.85 -6.45
C VAL A 225 11.87 -13.38 -5.28
N GLY A 226 11.90 -14.70 -5.06
CA GLY A 226 11.15 -15.37 -3.99
C GLY A 226 9.71 -15.75 -4.36
N GLY A 227 8.85 -15.79 -3.35
CA GLY A 227 7.44 -16.20 -3.46
C GLY A 227 7.26 -17.71 -3.65
N ALA A 228 6.01 -18.17 -3.79
CA ALA A 228 5.65 -19.59 -3.82
C ALA A 228 6.38 -20.41 -4.89
N LYS A 229 6.67 -19.81 -6.06
CA LYS A 229 7.42 -20.45 -7.15
C LYS A 229 8.94 -20.37 -7.00
N GLY A 230 9.45 -19.61 -6.03
CA GLY A 230 10.87 -19.48 -5.74
C GLY A 230 11.66 -18.91 -6.91
N LEU A 231 11.21 -17.80 -7.51
CA LEU A 231 11.97 -17.14 -8.57
C LEU A 231 13.33 -16.72 -8.02
N ASN A 232 14.42 -17.12 -8.69
CA ASN A 232 15.78 -16.72 -8.32
C ASN A 232 16.33 -15.65 -9.28
N GLU A 233 17.47 -15.06 -8.92
CA GLU A 233 18.11 -13.96 -9.67
C GLU A 233 18.46 -14.32 -11.13
N ASN A 234 18.77 -15.60 -11.40
CA ASN A 234 19.04 -16.08 -12.75
C ASN A 234 17.78 -16.14 -13.62
N GLY A 235 16.60 -16.19 -13.00
CA GLY A 235 15.32 -16.17 -13.67
C GLY A 235 14.83 -14.78 -14.08
N LEU A 236 15.44 -13.71 -13.55
CA LEU A 236 14.97 -12.33 -13.76
C LEU A 236 14.93 -11.94 -15.24
N SER A 237 15.95 -12.30 -16.00
CA SER A 237 16.07 -11.94 -17.43
C SER A 237 15.03 -12.60 -18.34
N ARG A 238 14.27 -13.58 -17.86
CA ARG A 238 13.30 -14.32 -18.69
C ARG A 238 12.15 -13.44 -19.16
N ASN A 239 11.66 -12.54 -18.32
CA ASN A 239 10.54 -11.65 -18.59
C ASN A 239 10.53 -10.40 -17.70
N TYR A 240 11.67 -9.69 -17.66
CA TYR A 240 11.78 -8.40 -16.97
C TYR A 240 11.25 -7.28 -17.87
N LYS A 241 10.15 -6.61 -17.49
CA LYS A 241 9.48 -5.62 -18.36
C LYS A 241 9.47 -4.19 -17.81
N SER A 242 9.67 -4.01 -16.51
CA SER A 242 9.65 -2.68 -15.90
C SER A 242 10.88 -1.85 -16.34
N TYR A 243 10.64 -0.58 -16.64
CA TYR A 243 11.70 0.42 -16.90
C TYR A 243 12.18 1.13 -15.63
N CYS A 244 11.46 0.96 -14.52
CA CYS A 244 11.73 1.65 -13.26
C CYS A 244 12.02 0.61 -12.18
N ASP A 245 11.02 0.28 -11.39
CA ASP A 245 11.17 -0.61 -10.24
C ASP A 245 10.54 -1.99 -10.49
N PRO A 246 11.11 -3.06 -9.90
CA PRO A 246 10.60 -4.42 -10.05
C PRO A 246 9.24 -4.59 -9.35
N ARG A 247 8.25 -5.15 -10.05
CA ARG A 247 6.88 -5.32 -9.54
C ARG A 247 6.63 -6.76 -9.09
N LEU A 248 5.68 -6.94 -8.17
CA LEU A 248 5.10 -8.26 -7.91
C LEU A 248 4.33 -8.72 -9.15
N ASN A 249 4.55 -9.95 -9.59
CA ASN A 249 3.73 -10.55 -10.64
C ASN A 249 2.35 -11.00 -10.10
N TYR A 250 1.49 -11.52 -10.98
CA TYR A 250 0.15 -11.98 -10.60
C TYR A 250 0.14 -12.92 -9.38
N GLU A 251 1.02 -13.92 -9.40
CA GLU A 251 1.08 -14.98 -8.39
C GLU A 251 1.58 -14.46 -7.05
N GLN A 252 2.68 -13.69 -7.07
CA GLN A 252 3.21 -13.04 -5.89
C GLN A 252 2.21 -12.04 -5.29
N SER A 253 1.48 -11.31 -6.13
CA SER A 253 0.47 -10.34 -5.68
C SER A 253 -0.67 -11.03 -4.95
N LEU A 254 -1.15 -12.15 -5.48
CA LEU A 254 -2.20 -12.92 -4.84
C LEU A 254 -1.68 -13.56 -3.55
N GLU A 255 -0.49 -14.17 -3.55
CA GLU A 255 0.13 -14.69 -2.34
C GLU A 255 0.26 -13.62 -1.24
N MET A 256 0.74 -12.42 -1.60
CA MET A 256 0.89 -11.30 -0.69
C MET A 256 -0.45 -10.85 -0.10
N ALA A 257 -1.51 -10.77 -0.91
CA ALA A 257 -2.85 -10.41 -0.43
C ALA A 257 -3.35 -11.39 0.65
N PHE A 258 -3.12 -12.68 0.48
CA PHE A 258 -3.49 -13.70 1.46
C PHE A 258 -2.70 -13.59 2.75
N LEU A 259 -1.40 -13.32 2.66
CA LEU A 259 -0.54 -13.14 3.83
C LEU A 259 -0.88 -11.87 4.60
N ILE A 260 -1.20 -10.76 3.92
CA ILE A 260 -1.71 -9.54 4.54
C ILE A 260 -3.03 -9.81 5.27
N ALA A 261 -3.97 -10.53 4.64
CA ALA A 261 -5.25 -10.87 5.25
C ALA A 261 -5.06 -11.72 6.53
N LYS A 262 -4.07 -12.61 6.54
CA LYS A 262 -3.69 -13.40 7.71
C LYS A 262 -3.19 -12.51 8.85
N GLU A 263 -2.25 -11.60 8.58
CA GLU A 263 -1.76 -10.64 9.59
C GLU A 263 -2.90 -9.75 10.12
N TRP A 264 -3.82 -9.33 9.25
CA TRP A 264 -5.00 -8.57 9.65
C TRP A 264 -5.93 -9.37 10.57
N LYS A 265 -6.13 -10.68 10.33
CA LYS A 265 -6.96 -11.52 11.19
C LYS A 265 -6.37 -11.65 12.60
N TYR A 266 -5.04 -11.82 12.71
CA TYR A 266 -4.37 -11.92 14.01
C TYR A 266 -4.56 -10.67 14.88
N ARG A 267 -4.69 -9.49 14.27
CA ARG A 267 -5.01 -8.24 14.98
C ARG A 267 -6.35 -8.31 15.73
N ASN A 268 -7.35 -8.98 15.18
CA ASN A 268 -8.71 -9.00 15.75
C ASN A 268 -8.92 -10.09 16.81
N GLY A 269 -7.86 -10.79 17.27
CA GLY A 269 -7.97 -11.79 18.34
C GLY A 269 -8.76 -13.06 17.99
N HIS A 270 -9.06 -13.29 16.71
CA HIS A 270 -9.76 -14.49 16.25
C HIS A 270 -8.73 -15.56 15.87
N THR A 271 -8.21 -16.28 16.86
CA THR A 271 -7.56 -17.60 16.66
C THR A 271 -8.61 -18.63 16.28
#